data_AF-A0A662TXT8-F1
#
_entry.id   AF-A0A662TXT8-F1
#
_cell.length_a   1.000
_cell.length_b   1.000
_cell.length_c   1.000
_cell.angle_alpha   90.00
_cell.angle_beta   90.00
_cell.angle_gamma   90.00
#
_symmetry.space_group_name_H-M   'P 1'
#
loop_
_entity.id
_entity.type
_entity.pdbx_description
1 polymer ?
#
loop_
_entity_poly.entity_id
_entity_poly.type
_entity_poly.pdbx_seq_one_letter_code
_entity_poly.pdbx_strand_id
1 'polypeptide(L)'
;MNVDFYRYREEVKRAILQQIARLDSEWDPFVASWLAYALSQDGFEANQPLLGLVERLDLWASKNEAWAARRNVGALSFLGYFLNKLGEDAEGFTDRVLEQIGRLEKLKDHKFSPMNDPEQVFPMALLVGSLAEVPHNLKGSLKEIARRQMQGKLKRQILYAAALRELGEVSPLPVPTGDVSDVGDAIALVWCYERYGSPDERAKWWGAFDKVKEGLSFYQDEGREESYVLSQSEISLLYEALTRETANPDPNLLFDLYPLHPRVREIAESLYKKREYK
;
A
#
# COMPACT_ATOMS: atom_id res chain seq x y z
N MET A 1 6.25 18.05 -17.40
CA MET A 1 6.09 16.92 -16.46
C MET A 1 7.15 15.91 -16.82
N ASN A 2 8.06 15.55 -15.91
CA ASN A 2 9.11 14.54 -16.14
C ASN A 2 9.28 13.72 -14.85
N VAL A 3 8.47 12.68 -14.65
CA VAL A 3 8.76 11.66 -13.64
C VAL A 3 9.48 10.53 -14.36
N ASP A 4 10.75 10.33 -14.03
CA ASP A 4 11.44 9.09 -14.41
C ASP A 4 11.03 8.01 -13.41
N PHE A 5 10.03 7.22 -13.79
CA PHE A 5 9.45 6.19 -12.92
C PHE A 5 10.46 5.14 -12.47
N TYR A 6 11.40 4.75 -13.35
CA TYR A 6 12.45 3.78 -13.01
C TYR A 6 13.40 4.35 -11.98
N ARG A 7 13.90 5.56 -12.24
CA ARG A 7 14.79 6.23 -11.28
C ARG A 7 14.09 6.48 -9.94
N TYR A 8 12.84 6.93 -9.98
CA TYR A 8 12.10 7.26 -8.77
C TYR A 8 11.75 6.01 -7.95
N ARG A 9 11.42 4.88 -8.60
CA ARG A 9 11.30 3.58 -7.95
C ARG A 9 12.58 3.20 -7.20
N GLU A 10 13.74 3.35 -7.83
CA GLU A 10 15.03 3.05 -7.19
C GLU A 10 15.35 3.99 -6.03
N GLU A 11 14.99 5.27 -6.12
CA GLU A 11 15.13 6.23 -5.01
C GLU A 11 14.26 5.83 -3.81
N VAL A 12 12.98 5.49 -4.04
CA VAL A 12 12.07 4.99 -3.00
C VAL A 12 12.56 3.67 -2.41
N LYS A 13 13.07 2.75 -3.24
CA LYS A 13 13.64 1.47 -2.78
C LYS A 13 14.82 1.69 -1.83
N ARG A 14 15.74 2.58 -2.20
CA ARG A 14 16.88 2.94 -1.34
C ARG A 14 16.40 3.53 -0.02
N ALA A 15 15.35 4.34 -0.04
CA ALA A 15 14.75 4.86 1.18
C ALA A 15 14.18 3.77 2.09
N ILE A 16 13.44 2.81 1.53
CA ILE A 16 12.95 1.63 2.24
C ILE A 16 14.10 0.87 2.89
N LEU A 17 15.15 0.54 2.14
CA LEU A 17 16.30 -0.21 2.65
C LEU A 17 17.03 0.52 3.78
N GLN A 18 17.13 1.85 3.71
CA GLN A 18 17.71 2.65 4.79
C GLN A 18 16.82 2.68 6.04
N GLN A 19 15.50 2.75 5.89
CA GLN A 19 14.59 2.65 7.03
C GLN A 19 14.66 1.27 7.68
N ILE A 20 14.82 0.20 6.89
CA ILE A 20 15.04 -1.15 7.40
C ILE A 20 16.30 -1.22 8.26
N ALA A 21 17.41 -0.62 7.81
CA ALA A 21 18.64 -0.58 8.59
C ALA A 21 18.46 0.13 9.95
N ARG A 22 17.54 1.09 10.08
CA ARG A 22 17.23 1.76 11.36
C ARG A 22 16.41 0.88 12.32
N LEU A 23 15.71 -0.13 11.81
CA LEU A 23 14.98 -1.09 12.65
C LEU A 23 15.92 -2.01 13.46
N ASP A 24 17.23 -1.98 13.18
CA ASP A 24 18.23 -2.68 13.99
C ASP A 24 18.40 -2.02 15.36
N SER A 25 18.21 -0.70 15.46
CA SER A 25 18.26 0.04 16.73
C SER A 25 16.91 0.19 17.41
N GLU A 26 15.82 0.33 16.65
CA GLU A 26 14.48 0.58 17.18
C GLU A 26 13.45 -0.33 16.49
N TRP A 27 13.20 -1.50 17.07
CA TRP A 27 12.25 -2.45 16.49
C TRP A 27 10.80 -1.98 16.66
N ASP A 28 10.15 -1.70 15.54
CA ASP A 28 8.70 -1.49 15.47
C ASP A 28 8.10 -2.50 14.46
N PRO A 29 7.27 -3.46 14.91
CA PRO A 29 6.70 -4.49 14.04
C PRO A 29 5.69 -3.92 13.03
N PHE A 30 5.00 -2.83 13.36
CA PHE A 30 4.05 -2.20 12.44
C PHE A 30 4.80 -1.54 11.29
N VAL A 31 5.85 -0.77 11.60
CA VAL A 31 6.77 -0.22 10.60
C VAL A 31 7.40 -1.32 9.75
N ALA A 32 7.99 -2.34 10.40
CA ALA A 32 8.64 -3.44 9.71
C ALA A 32 7.70 -4.15 8.74
N SER A 33 6.44 -4.39 9.14
CA SER A 33 5.45 -5.07 8.31
C SER A 33 5.05 -4.29 7.05
N TRP A 34 4.95 -2.96 7.12
CA TRP A 34 4.72 -2.12 5.94
C TRP A 34 5.93 -2.13 4.99
N LEU A 35 7.14 -2.00 5.53
CA LEU A 35 8.36 -2.06 4.69
C LEU A 35 8.54 -3.44 4.03
N ALA A 36 8.21 -4.52 4.74
CA ALA A 36 8.15 -5.86 4.15
C ALA A 36 7.09 -5.93 3.04
N TYR A 37 5.91 -5.34 3.26
CA TYR A 37 4.88 -5.26 2.24
C TYR A 37 5.35 -4.53 0.98
N ALA A 38 6.10 -3.43 1.12
CA ALA A 38 6.71 -2.73 0.00
C ALA A 38 7.70 -3.62 -0.76
N LEU A 39 8.63 -4.27 -0.04
CA LEU A 39 9.61 -5.16 -0.67
C LEU A 39 8.96 -6.36 -1.36
N SER A 40 7.82 -6.86 -0.86
CA SER A 40 7.09 -7.97 -1.48
C SER A 40 6.61 -7.68 -2.90
N GLN A 41 6.56 -6.40 -3.31
CA GLN A 41 6.21 -6.02 -4.68
C GLN A 41 7.30 -6.38 -5.70
N ASP A 42 8.55 -6.58 -5.26
CA ASP A 42 9.62 -7.11 -6.11
C ASP A 42 9.55 -8.65 -6.26
N GLY A 43 8.55 -9.29 -5.65
CA GLY A 43 8.41 -10.74 -5.56
C GLY A 43 8.94 -11.31 -4.24
N PHE A 44 8.53 -12.54 -3.94
CA PHE A 44 8.94 -13.27 -2.74
C PHE A 44 10.19 -14.13 -2.97
N GLU A 45 10.41 -14.57 -4.21
CA GLU A 45 11.56 -15.40 -4.58
C GLU A 45 12.85 -14.58 -4.61
N ALA A 46 13.91 -15.10 -3.98
CA ALA A 46 15.25 -14.49 -3.94
C ALA A 46 15.33 -13.04 -3.38
N ASN A 47 14.28 -12.57 -2.70
CA ASN A 47 14.22 -11.23 -2.11
C ASN A 47 14.79 -11.21 -0.68
N GLN A 48 16.12 -11.22 -0.56
CA GLN A 48 16.80 -11.32 0.74
C GLN A 48 16.39 -10.24 1.77
N PRO A 49 16.24 -8.94 1.39
CA PRO A 49 15.75 -7.94 2.33
C PRO A 49 14.35 -8.23 2.89
N LEU A 50 13.44 -8.75 2.05
CA LEU A 50 12.11 -9.18 2.49
C LEU A 50 12.20 -10.37 3.44
N LEU A 51 12.91 -11.42 3.04
CA LEU A 51 13.03 -12.66 3.82
C LEU A 51 13.59 -12.37 5.21
N GLY A 52 14.64 -11.55 5.31
CA GLY A 52 15.19 -11.14 6.61
C GLY A 52 14.21 -10.36 7.50
N LEU A 53 13.31 -9.55 6.91
CA LEU A 53 12.23 -8.91 7.68
C LEU A 53 11.16 -9.90 8.13
N VAL A 54 10.77 -10.83 7.26
CA VAL A 54 9.76 -11.86 7.57
C VAL A 54 10.25 -12.75 8.70
N GLU A 55 11.50 -13.22 8.65
CA GLU A 55 12.12 -14.02 9.73
C GLU A 55 12.11 -13.27 11.07
N ARG A 56 12.44 -11.97 11.07
CA ARG A 56 12.43 -11.15 12.29
C ARG A 56 11.01 -10.93 12.82
N LEU A 57 10.05 -10.72 11.93
CA LEU A 57 8.63 -10.62 12.29
C LEU A 57 8.11 -11.93 12.86
N ASP A 58 8.49 -13.07 12.29
CA ASP A 58 8.12 -14.40 12.80
C ASP A 58 8.69 -14.65 14.20
N LEU A 59 9.99 -14.37 14.39
CA LEU A 59 10.62 -14.43 15.71
C LEU A 59 9.93 -13.50 16.72
N TRP A 60 9.56 -12.28 16.32
CA TRP A 60 8.78 -11.37 17.15
C TRP A 60 7.41 -11.97 17.51
N ALA A 61 6.70 -12.55 16.54
CA ALA A 61 5.39 -13.13 16.74
C ALA A 61 5.41 -14.42 17.58
N SER A 62 6.55 -15.12 17.68
CA SER A 62 6.71 -16.25 18.62
C SER A 62 6.56 -15.84 20.10
N LYS A 63 6.71 -14.54 20.42
CA LYS A 63 6.66 -14.01 21.79
C LYS A 63 5.23 -13.70 22.20
N ASN A 64 4.84 -14.08 23.41
CA ASN A 64 3.46 -13.88 23.89
C ASN A 64 3.05 -12.40 23.95
N GLU A 65 4.01 -11.49 24.18
CA GLU A 65 3.78 -10.05 24.21
C GLU A 65 3.31 -9.51 22.86
N ALA A 66 3.73 -10.12 21.75
CA ALA A 66 3.28 -9.75 20.41
C ALA A 66 1.76 -9.90 20.25
N TRP A 67 1.17 -10.89 20.93
CA TRP A 67 -0.27 -11.19 20.89
C TRP A 67 -1.08 -10.45 21.94
N ALA A 68 -0.44 -9.85 22.94
CA ALA A 68 -1.13 -9.17 24.03
C ALA A 68 -1.70 -7.81 23.60
N ALA A 69 -1.02 -7.11 22.69
CA ALA A 69 -1.41 -5.76 22.28
C ALA A 69 -2.30 -5.80 21.02
N ARG A 70 -3.54 -5.32 21.14
CA ARG A 70 -4.52 -5.28 20.04
C ARG A 70 -4.02 -4.53 18.80
N ARG A 71 -3.18 -3.50 18.99
CA ARG A 71 -2.59 -2.70 17.90
C ARG A 71 -1.65 -3.48 16.99
N ASN A 72 -1.23 -4.68 17.41
CA ASN A 72 -0.29 -5.52 16.66
C ASN A 72 -0.99 -6.37 15.60
N VAL A 73 -2.33 -6.40 15.59
CA VAL A 73 -3.11 -7.24 14.68
C VAL A 73 -2.82 -6.97 13.19
N GLY A 74 -2.57 -5.71 12.80
CA GLY A 74 -2.20 -5.38 11.43
C GLY A 74 -0.86 -5.97 11.03
N ALA A 75 0.15 -5.84 11.89
CA ALA A 75 1.48 -6.43 11.68
C ALA A 75 1.43 -7.96 11.64
N LEU A 76 0.67 -8.59 12.55
CA LEU A 76 0.43 -10.03 12.55
C LEU A 76 -0.31 -10.49 11.28
N SER A 77 -1.26 -9.70 10.78
CA SER A 77 -1.99 -10.00 9.55
C SER A 77 -1.07 -9.91 8.32
N PHE A 78 -0.19 -8.91 8.25
CA PHE A 78 0.84 -8.85 7.21
C PHE A 78 1.78 -10.05 7.27
N LEU A 79 2.26 -10.41 8.47
CA LEU A 79 3.11 -11.59 8.64
C LEU A 79 2.40 -12.86 8.15
N GLY A 80 1.15 -13.08 8.54
CA GLY A 80 0.36 -14.22 8.05
C GLY A 80 0.20 -14.20 6.53
N TYR A 81 0.02 -13.03 5.93
CA TYR A 81 -0.02 -12.89 4.48
C TYR A 81 1.31 -13.29 3.83
N PHE A 82 2.45 -12.87 4.40
CA PHE A 82 3.77 -13.22 3.89
C PHE A 82 4.06 -14.73 4.01
N LEU A 83 3.80 -15.32 5.19
CA LEU A 83 4.00 -16.74 5.42
C LEU A 83 3.12 -17.60 4.49
N ASN A 84 1.86 -17.20 4.29
CA ASN A 84 0.97 -17.84 3.32
C ASN A 84 1.51 -17.75 1.89
N LYS A 85 2.08 -16.62 1.48
CA LYS A 85 2.70 -16.45 0.15
C LYS A 85 3.99 -17.25 -0.04
N LEU A 86 4.75 -17.45 1.04
CA LEU A 86 5.96 -18.27 1.05
C LEU A 86 5.66 -19.78 1.16
N GLY A 87 4.43 -20.16 1.55
CA GLY A 87 4.10 -21.56 1.87
C GLY A 87 4.73 -22.03 3.18
N GLU A 88 5.06 -21.10 4.08
CA GLU A 88 5.78 -21.31 5.33
C GLU A 88 4.89 -21.02 6.55
N ASP A 89 3.57 -21.09 6.40
CA ASP A 89 2.66 -20.84 7.52
C ASP A 89 2.87 -21.88 8.63
N ALA A 90 3.27 -21.39 9.80
CA ALA A 90 3.44 -22.23 10.98
C ALA A 90 2.07 -22.76 11.42
N GLU A 91 2.04 -24.02 11.88
CA GLU A 91 0.80 -24.69 12.27
C GLU A 91 -0.02 -23.85 13.27
N GLY A 92 -1.23 -23.46 12.87
CA GLY A 92 -2.15 -22.67 13.69
C GLY A 92 -1.81 -21.18 13.86
N PHE A 93 -0.76 -20.65 13.21
CA PHE A 93 -0.44 -19.22 13.27
C PHE A 93 -1.56 -18.38 12.65
N THR A 94 -1.90 -18.66 11.39
CA THR A 94 -3.00 -17.97 10.69
C THR A 94 -4.30 -18.10 11.47
N ASP A 95 -4.65 -19.30 11.97
CA ASP A 95 -5.85 -19.52 12.77
C ASP A 95 -5.89 -18.62 14.01
N ARG A 96 -4.76 -18.47 14.71
CA ARG A 96 -4.63 -17.58 15.86
C ARG A 96 -4.81 -16.11 15.46
N VAL A 97 -4.31 -15.68 14.31
CA VAL A 97 -4.55 -14.32 13.79
C VAL A 97 -6.03 -14.11 13.47
N LEU A 98 -6.66 -15.06 12.78
CA LEU A 98 -8.09 -15.01 12.46
C LEU A 98 -8.95 -14.95 13.73
N GLU A 99 -8.59 -15.69 14.77
CA GLU A 99 -9.25 -15.62 16.07
C GLU A 99 -9.14 -14.21 16.70
N GLN A 100 -7.97 -13.57 16.63
CA GLN A 100 -7.78 -12.21 17.13
C GLN A 100 -8.64 -11.20 16.36
N ILE A 101 -8.70 -11.30 15.03
CA ILE A 101 -9.57 -10.46 14.20
C ILE A 101 -11.04 -10.66 14.62
N GLY A 102 -11.48 -11.92 14.81
CA GLY A 102 -12.83 -12.25 15.28
C GLY A 102 -13.14 -11.68 16.68
N ARG A 103 -12.17 -11.64 17.59
CA ARG A 103 -12.33 -11.02 18.92
C ARG A 103 -12.50 -9.50 18.82
N LEU A 104 -11.85 -8.85 17.86
CA LEU A 104 -11.98 -7.40 17.64
C LEU A 104 -13.36 -7.00 17.11
N GLU A 105 -14.08 -7.89 16.43
CA GLU A 105 -15.47 -7.66 16.00
C GLU A 105 -16.38 -7.29 17.18
N LYS A 106 -16.20 -7.96 18.32
CA LYS A 106 -16.96 -7.69 19.56
C LYS A 106 -16.71 -6.30 20.13
N LEU A 107 -15.69 -5.61 19.64
CA LEU A 107 -15.26 -4.28 20.07
C LEU A 107 -15.36 -3.25 18.93
N LYS A 108 -16.10 -3.54 17.86
CA LYS A 108 -16.17 -2.71 16.66
C LYS A 108 -16.62 -1.27 16.92
N ASP A 109 -17.43 -1.03 17.95
CA ASP A 109 -17.91 0.32 18.30
C ASP A 109 -16.97 1.09 19.26
N HIS A 110 -15.89 0.47 19.74
CA HIS A 110 -14.94 1.15 20.63
C HIS A 110 -14.07 2.14 19.85
N LYS A 111 -13.95 3.39 20.32
CA LYS A 111 -13.22 4.48 19.63
C LYS A 111 -11.79 4.09 19.23
N PHE A 112 -11.07 3.39 20.11
CA PHE A 112 -9.67 2.97 19.89
C PHE A 112 -9.55 1.54 19.34
N SER A 113 -10.61 1.01 18.73
CA SER A 113 -10.51 -0.29 18.06
C SER A 113 -9.57 -0.20 16.86
N PRO A 114 -8.65 -1.18 16.64
CA PRO A 114 -7.90 -1.30 15.40
C PRO A 114 -8.79 -1.34 14.15
N MET A 115 -10.05 -1.78 14.31
CA MET A 115 -11.06 -1.77 13.24
C MET A 115 -11.46 -0.37 12.76
N ASN A 116 -11.11 0.67 13.52
CA ASN A 116 -11.30 2.05 13.11
C ASN A 116 -10.07 2.60 12.39
N ASP A 117 -8.96 1.88 12.29
CA ASP A 117 -7.75 2.33 11.62
C ASP A 117 -7.61 1.64 10.25
N PRO A 118 -7.71 2.38 9.12
CA PRO A 118 -7.58 1.79 7.79
C PRO A 118 -6.22 1.11 7.57
N GLU A 119 -5.14 1.57 8.20
CA GLU A 119 -3.80 0.99 8.06
C GLU A 119 -3.66 -0.33 8.82
N GLN A 120 -4.61 -0.65 9.71
CA GLN A 120 -4.72 -1.94 10.39
C GLN A 120 -5.70 -2.87 9.66
N VAL A 121 -6.80 -2.32 9.12
CA VAL A 121 -7.84 -3.11 8.44
C VAL A 121 -7.39 -3.59 7.05
N PHE A 122 -6.62 -2.79 6.31
CA PHE A 122 -6.10 -3.21 5.02
C PHE A 122 -5.25 -4.50 5.10
N PRO A 123 -4.26 -4.62 6.01
CA PRO A 123 -3.52 -5.88 6.22
C PRO A 123 -4.42 -7.07 6.60
N MET A 124 -5.42 -6.86 7.46
CA MET A 124 -6.39 -7.93 7.81
C MET A 124 -7.13 -8.42 6.57
N ALA A 125 -7.61 -7.49 5.75
CA ALA A 125 -8.32 -7.79 4.53
C ALA A 125 -7.43 -8.49 3.50
N LEU A 126 -6.16 -8.08 3.39
CA LEU A 126 -5.18 -8.70 2.52
C LEU A 126 -4.94 -10.17 2.90
N LEU A 127 -4.72 -10.47 4.19
CA LEU A 127 -4.60 -11.85 4.68
C LEU A 127 -5.87 -12.63 4.40
N VAL A 128 -7.01 -12.17 4.92
CA VAL A 128 -8.31 -12.87 4.80
C VAL A 128 -8.72 -13.07 3.34
N GLY A 129 -8.42 -12.11 2.47
CA GLY A 129 -8.66 -12.18 1.03
C GLY A 129 -7.79 -13.22 0.32
N SER A 130 -6.58 -13.48 0.83
CA SER A 130 -5.61 -14.42 0.25
C SER A 130 -5.84 -15.88 0.63
N LEU A 131 -6.66 -16.16 1.65
CA LEU A 131 -6.92 -17.51 2.14
C LEU A 131 -8.05 -18.18 1.36
N ALA A 132 -7.89 -19.48 1.08
CA ALA A 132 -8.92 -20.29 0.41
C ALA A 132 -10.13 -20.54 1.33
N GLU A 133 -9.87 -20.81 2.61
CA GLU A 133 -10.88 -21.04 3.63
C GLU A 133 -10.74 -20.02 4.75
N VAL A 134 -11.87 -19.44 5.15
CA VAL A 134 -11.97 -18.45 6.22
C VAL A 134 -13.25 -18.74 7.01
N PRO A 135 -13.26 -18.56 8.34
CA PRO A 135 -14.49 -18.65 9.12
C PRO A 135 -15.65 -17.87 8.47
N HIS A 136 -16.79 -18.53 8.30
CA HIS A 136 -17.90 -18.11 7.43
C HIS A 136 -18.47 -16.72 7.75
N ASN A 137 -18.26 -16.19 8.95
CA ASN A 137 -18.69 -14.86 9.37
C ASN A 137 -17.60 -13.77 9.22
N LEU A 138 -16.32 -14.11 9.37
CA LEU A 138 -15.24 -13.13 9.50
C LEU A 138 -15.10 -12.23 8.28
N LYS A 139 -15.13 -12.82 7.08
CA LYS A 139 -15.05 -12.09 5.81
C LYS A 139 -16.23 -11.13 5.64
N GLY A 140 -17.43 -11.54 6.05
CA GLY A 140 -18.63 -10.69 6.02
C GLY A 140 -18.54 -9.53 7.00
N SER A 141 -18.09 -9.79 8.23
CA SER A 141 -17.94 -8.78 9.28
C SER A 141 -16.89 -7.71 8.90
N LEU A 142 -15.75 -8.11 8.33
CA LEU A 142 -14.73 -7.16 7.85
C LEU A 142 -15.27 -6.27 6.71
N LYS A 143 -16.08 -6.83 5.80
CA LYS A 143 -16.76 -6.03 4.77
C LYS A 143 -17.71 -5.00 5.37
N GLU A 144 -18.53 -5.40 6.34
CA GLU A 144 -19.43 -4.47 7.04
C GLU A 144 -18.66 -3.33 7.71
N ILE A 145 -17.57 -3.66 8.42
CA ILE A 145 -16.69 -2.67 9.06
C ILE A 145 -16.13 -1.70 8.03
N ALA A 146 -15.52 -2.22 6.95
CA ALA A 146 -14.92 -1.38 5.92
C ALA A 146 -15.94 -0.44 5.26
N ARG A 147 -17.16 -0.93 4.95
CA ARG A 147 -18.23 -0.07 4.42
C ARG A 147 -18.61 1.05 5.40
N ARG A 148 -18.82 0.71 6.68
CA ARG A 148 -19.23 1.67 7.70
C ARG A 148 -18.17 2.73 7.95
N GLN A 149 -16.90 2.35 7.88
CA GLN A 149 -15.76 3.21 8.21
C GLN A 149 -15.22 4.03 7.02
N MET A 150 -15.79 3.86 5.83
CA MET A 150 -15.48 4.58 4.59
C MET A 150 -16.02 6.01 4.61
N GLN A 151 -15.63 6.78 5.61
CA GLN A 151 -15.99 8.18 5.81
C GLN A 151 -14.76 8.97 6.25
N GLY A 152 -14.76 10.30 6.09
CA GLY A 152 -13.67 11.18 6.52
C GLY A 152 -12.65 11.44 5.41
N LYS A 153 -11.35 11.52 5.76
CA LYS A 153 -10.26 11.85 4.83
C LYS A 153 -10.13 10.85 3.68
N LEU A 154 -9.60 11.29 2.54
CA LEU A 154 -9.59 10.50 1.31
C LEU A 154 -8.69 9.25 1.43
N LYS A 155 -7.47 9.35 1.96
CA LYS A 155 -6.58 8.20 2.25
C LYS A 155 -7.31 7.10 3.03
N ARG A 156 -8.09 7.49 4.05
CA ARG A 156 -8.89 6.56 4.86
C ARG A 156 -9.94 5.85 4.00
N GLN A 157 -10.72 6.59 3.22
CA GLN A 157 -11.73 6.00 2.35
C GLN A 157 -11.10 5.04 1.34
N ILE A 158 -9.96 5.41 0.77
CA ILE A 158 -9.20 4.59 -0.20
C ILE A 158 -8.75 3.27 0.40
N LEU A 159 -8.13 3.29 1.58
CA LEU A 159 -7.66 2.06 2.22
C LEU A 159 -8.81 1.12 2.63
N TYR A 160 -9.97 1.66 3.05
CA TYR A 160 -11.15 0.82 3.27
C TYR A 160 -11.75 0.28 1.98
N ALA A 161 -11.77 1.07 0.90
CA ALA A 161 -12.20 0.59 -0.41
C ALA A 161 -11.27 -0.51 -0.93
N ALA A 162 -9.96 -0.38 -0.72
CA ALA A 162 -8.99 -1.41 -1.03
C ALA A 162 -9.23 -2.68 -0.19
N ALA A 163 -9.48 -2.53 1.12
CA ALA A 163 -9.83 -3.66 1.98
C ALA A 163 -11.09 -4.41 1.48
N LEU A 164 -12.12 -3.70 1.01
CA LEU A 164 -13.30 -4.33 0.40
C LEU A 164 -12.95 -5.15 -0.84
N ARG A 165 -12.06 -4.62 -1.70
CA ARG A 165 -11.62 -5.31 -2.92
C ARG A 165 -10.79 -6.56 -2.62
N GLU A 166 -9.90 -6.51 -1.64
CA GLU A 166 -9.16 -7.69 -1.18
C GLU A 166 -10.12 -8.78 -0.63
N LEU A 167 -11.22 -8.37 0.00
CA LEU A 167 -12.27 -9.29 0.44
C LEU A 167 -13.20 -9.75 -0.71
N GLY A 168 -12.88 -9.43 -1.97
CA GLY A 168 -13.62 -9.85 -3.16
C GLY A 168 -14.93 -9.10 -3.37
N GLU A 169 -15.04 -7.86 -2.90
CA GLU A 169 -16.17 -6.98 -3.18
C GLU A 169 -15.84 -5.95 -4.24
N VAL A 170 -16.74 -5.79 -5.22
CA VAL A 170 -16.63 -4.73 -6.23
C VAL A 170 -17.18 -3.44 -5.64
N SER A 171 -16.32 -2.67 -4.99
CA SER A 171 -16.64 -1.32 -4.50
C SER A 171 -16.18 -0.26 -5.52
N PRO A 172 -16.97 0.81 -5.77
CA PRO A 172 -16.47 1.97 -6.48
C PRO A 172 -15.25 2.53 -5.75
N LEU A 173 -14.26 3.01 -6.51
CA LEU A 173 -13.10 3.68 -5.93
C LEU A 173 -13.50 5.11 -5.53
N PRO A 174 -13.03 5.61 -4.38
CA PRO A 174 -13.25 7.01 -4.01
C PRO A 174 -12.70 7.95 -5.10
N VAL A 175 -13.50 8.95 -5.45
CA VAL A 175 -13.11 10.02 -6.37
C VAL A 175 -13.18 11.34 -5.59
N PRO A 176 -12.09 12.12 -5.49
CA PRO A 176 -12.12 13.42 -4.85
C PRO A 176 -13.05 14.38 -5.61
N THR A 177 -13.73 15.25 -4.87
CA THR A 177 -14.63 16.28 -5.42
C THR A 177 -13.91 17.57 -5.82
N GLY A 178 -12.59 17.66 -5.61
CA GLY A 178 -11.76 18.83 -5.93
C GLY A 178 -10.29 18.46 -6.20
N ASP A 179 -9.44 19.48 -6.26
CA ASP A 179 -8.00 19.29 -6.42
C ASP A 179 -7.38 18.56 -5.21
N VAL A 180 -6.40 17.70 -5.50
CA VAL A 180 -5.68 16.93 -4.50
C VAL A 180 -4.35 17.63 -4.22
N SER A 181 -4.23 18.24 -3.05
CA SER A 181 -3.02 18.94 -2.59
C SER A 181 -2.32 18.24 -1.42
N ASP A 182 -3.02 17.35 -0.70
CA ASP A 182 -2.44 16.55 0.37
C ASP A 182 -1.60 15.40 -0.22
N VAL A 183 -0.36 15.26 0.28
CA VAL A 183 0.61 14.26 -0.22
C VAL A 183 0.13 12.83 0.03
N GLY A 184 -0.41 12.57 1.23
CA GLY A 184 -0.90 11.23 1.61
C GLY A 184 -2.11 10.82 0.77
N ASP A 185 -3.02 11.75 0.49
CA ASP A 185 -4.16 11.54 -0.40
C ASP A 185 -3.73 11.31 -1.85
N ALA A 186 -2.75 12.06 -2.36
CA ALA A 186 -2.21 11.88 -3.71
C ALA A 186 -1.55 10.51 -3.89
N ILE A 187 -0.73 10.09 -2.93
CA ILE A 187 -0.09 8.76 -2.94
C ILE A 187 -1.14 7.66 -2.87
N ALA A 188 -2.12 7.78 -1.97
CA ALA A 188 -3.18 6.78 -1.83
C ALA A 188 -4.00 6.64 -3.11
N LEU A 189 -4.31 7.75 -3.80
CA LEU A 189 -5.02 7.73 -5.08
C LEU A 189 -4.21 7.02 -6.16
N VAL A 190 -2.96 7.42 -6.36
CA VAL A 190 -2.09 6.80 -7.35
C VAL A 190 -1.99 5.29 -7.12
N TRP A 191 -1.69 4.88 -5.89
CA TRP A 191 -1.64 3.47 -5.51
C TRP A 191 -2.94 2.72 -5.80
N CYS A 192 -4.07 3.29 -5.41
CA CYS A 192 -5.38 2.66 -5.56
C CYS A 192 -5.75 2.46 -7.03
N TYR A 193 -5.49 3.45 -7.88
CA TYR A 193 -5.83 3.38 -9.30
C TYR A 193 -4.83 2.56 -10.12
N GLU A 194 -3.56 2.50 -9.71
CA GLU A 194 -2.61 1.52 -10.25
C GLU A 194 -3.04 0.08 -9.96
N ARG A 195 -3.54 -0.17 -8.75
CA ARG A 195 -3.92 -1.51 -8.33
C ARG A 195 -5.29 -1.96 -8.83
N TYR A 196 -6.28 -1.08 -8.83
CA TYR A 196 -7.69 -1.45 -9.05
C TYR A 196 -8.41 -0.60 -10.10
N GLY A 197 -7.79 0.49 -10.56
CA GLY A 197 -8.42 1.49 -11.42
C GLY A 197 -8.37 1.12 -12.91
N SER A 198 -9.10 1.91 -13.69
CA SER A 198 -9.02 1.85 -15.14
C SER A 198 -7.76 2.56 -15.66
N PRO A 199 -7.17 2.14 -16.79
CA PRO A 199 -5.99 2.82 -17.37
C PRO A 199 -6.21 4.32 -17.58
N ASP A 200 -7.40 4.73 -18.04
CA ASP A 200 -7.71 6.12 -18.35
C ASP A 200 -7.63 7.07 -17.13
N GLU A 201 -7.76 6.53 -15.92
CA GLU A 201 -7.71 7.30 -14.67
C GLU A 201 -6.31 7.37 -14.07
N ARG A 202 -5.40 6.45 -14.41
CA ARG A 202 -4.02 6.42 -13.87
C ARG A 202 -3.27 7.70 -14.20
N ALA A 203 -3.39 8.15 -15.46
CA ALA A 203 -2.75 9.37 -15.93
C ALA A 203 -3.11 10.61 -15.14
N LYS A 204 -4.41 10.74 -14.80
CA LYS A 204 -4.92 11.83 -13.99
C LYS A 204 -4.24 11.87 -12.62
N TRP A 205 -4.12 10.72 -11.95
CA TRP A 205 -3.61 10.67 -10.58
C TRP A 205 -2.10 10.80 -10.51
N TRP A 206 -1.36 10.24 -11.47
CA TRP A 206 0.07 10.54 -11.58
C TRP A 206 0.35 12.02 -11.83
N GLY A 207 -0.49 12.69 -12.62
CA GLY A 207 -0.42 14.15 -12.79
C GLY A 207 -0.73 14.93 -11.50
N ALA A 208 -1.63 14.42 -10.65
CA ALA A 208 -1.88 15.01 -9.32
C ALA A 208 -0.68 14.81 -8.38
N PHE A 209 -0.08 13.62 -8.40
CA PHE A 209 1.12 13.33 -7.62
C PHE A 209 2.33 14.18 -8.05
N ASP A 210 2.54 14.40 -9.35
CA ASP A 210 3.65 15.22 -9.84
C ASP A 210 3.62 16.66 -9.29
N LYS A 211 2.43 17.21 -9.00
CA LYS A 211 2.28 18.55 -8.42
C LYS A 211 2.76 18.63 -6.97
N VAL A 212 2.73 17.53 -6.22
CA VAL A 212 3.10 17.49 -4.81
C VAL A 212 4.46 16.84 -4.56
N LYS A 213 5.04 16.19 -5.58
CA LYS A 213 6.25 15.37 -5.42
C LYS A 213 7.52 16.14 -5.04
N GLU A 214 7.60 17.44 -5.30
CA GLU A 214 8.80 18.22 -4.95
C GLU A 214 8.81 18.59 -3.46
N GLY A 215 7.65 18.51 -2.79
CA GLY A 215 7.50 18.79 -1.37
C GLY A 215 7.68 17.59 -0.45
N LEU A 216 7.94 16.38 -0.97
CA LEU A 216 8.11 15.18 -0.14
C LEU A 216 9.58 14.93 0.22
N SER A 217 9.75 14.33 1.40
CA SER A 217 11.02 13.79 1.86
C SER A 217 10.81 12.38 2.40
N PHE A 218 11.82 11.53 2.23
CA PHE A 218 11.85 10.19 2.83
C PHE A 218 12.45 10.19 4.24
N TYR A 219 13.04 11.32 4.65
CA TYR A 219 13.71 11.48 5.93
C TYR A 219 13.35 12.82 6.54
N GLN A 220 13.34 12.86 7.86
CA GLN A 220 13.33 14.11 8.59
C GLN A 220 14.72 14.75 8.41
N ASP A 221 14.77 15.80 7.60
CA ASP A 221 15.97 16.63 7.44
C ASP A 221 15.74 17.89 8.29
N GLU A 222 16.54 18.04 9.35
CA GLU A 222 16.45 19.18 10.27
C GLU A 222 16.68 20.54 9.55
N GLY A 223 17.21 20.54 8.33
CA GLY A 223 17.46 21.73 7.53
C GLY A 223 16.39 22.11 6.50
N ARG A 224 15.31 21.32 6.33
CA ARG A 224 14.22 21.62 5.36
C ARG A 224 12.88 21.75 6.05
N GLU A 225 12.56 22.97 6.49
CA GLU A 225 11.33 23.31 7.22
C GLU A 225 10.01 23.06 6.43
N GLU A 226 10.07 22.93 5.10
CA GLU A 226 8.87 22.81 4.24
C GLU A 226 8.64 21.40 3.65
N SER A 227 9.41 20.38 4.04
CA SER A 227 9.28 19.04 3.45
C SER A 227 8.33 18.13 4.24
N TYR A 228 7.38 17.51 3.54
CA TYR A 228 6.48 16.48 4.09
C TYR A 228 7.22 15.14 4.18
N VAL A 229 7.45 14.65 5.40
CA VAL A 229 8.09 13.34 5.61
C VAL A 229 7.05 12.24 5.43
N LEU A 230 7.27 11.35 4.47
CA LEU A 230 6.35 10.24 4.20
C LEU A 230 6.35 9.23 5.36
N SER A 231 5.15 8.79 5.75
CA SER A 231 4.97 7.64 6.64
C SER A 231 5.37 6.33 5.95
N GLN A 232 5.59 5.28 6.73
CA GLN A 232 5.96 3.96 6.22
C GLN A 232 4.87 3.37 5.33
N SER A 233 3.59 3.58 5.66
CA SER A 233 2.48 3.16 4.81
C SER A 233 2.51 3.93 3.48
N GLU A 234 2.67 5.25 3.49
CA GLU A 234 2.77 6.05 2.25
C GLU A 234 3.94 5.62 1.35
N ILE A 235 5.14 5.42 1.92
CA ILE A 235 6.29 4.93 1.17
C ILE A 235 5.98 3.57 0.54
N SER A 236 5.32 2.68 1.27
CA SER A 236 4.99 1.35 0.79
C SER A 236 3.96 1.36 -0.34
N LEU A 237 2.92 2.19 -0.20
CA LEU A 237 1.89 2.37 -1.23
C LEU A 237 2.49 3.01 -2.49
N LEU A 238 3.34 4.03 -2.34
CA LEU A 238 4.04 4.66 -3.45
C LEU A 238 4.96 3.67 -4.16
N TYR A 239 5.71 2.86 -3.41
CA TYR A 239 6.60 1.87 -3.99
C TYR A 239 5.85 0.79 -4.79
N GLU A 240 4.71 0.32 -4.29
CA GLU A 240 3.84 -0.58 -5.05
C GLU A 240 3.36 0.07 -6.35
N ALA A 241 2.88 1.31 -6.29
CA ALA A 241 2.39 2.02 -7.46
C ALA A 241 3.48 2.16 -8.53
N LEU A 242 4.69 2.57 -8.14
CA LEU A 242 5.84 2.68 -9.03
C LEU A 242 6.27 1.33 -9.60
N THR A 243 6.20 0.27 -8.81
CA THR A 243 6.53 -1.09 -9.27
C THR A 243 5.53 -1.56 -10.32
N ARG A 244 4.23 -1.29 -10.13
CA ARG A 244 3.18 -1.61 -11.11
C ARG A 244 3.35 -0.82 -12.41
N GLU A 245 3.55 0.49 -12.32
CA GLU A 245 3.75 1.36 -13.48
C GLU A 245 5.03 0.97 -14.25
N THR A 246 6.14 0.66 -13.56
CA THR A 246 7.38 0.24 -14.25
C THR A 246 7.30 -1.17 -14.85
N ALA A 247 6.43 -2.04 -14.33
CA ALA A 247 6.20 -3.38 -14.88
C ALA A 247 5.22 -3.39 -16.06
N ASN A 248 4.18 -2.56 -16.00
CA ASN A 248 3.17 -2.40 -17.05
C ASN A 248 2.91 -0.90 -17.31
N PRO A 249 3.81 -0.23 -18.04
CA PRO A 249 3.70 1.22 -18.25
C PRO A 249 2.39 1.60 -18.93
N ASP A 250 1.67 2.57 -18.38
CA ASP A 250 0.51 3.14 -19.07
C ASP A 250 1.02 4.01 -20.24
N PRO A 251 0.74 3.61 -21.49
CA PRO A 251 1.28 4.35 -22.61
C PRO A 251 0.61 5.73 -22.80
N ASN A 252 -0.52 6.02 -22.13
CA ASN A 252 -1.06 7.38 -22.07
C ASN A 252 -0.11 8.32 -21.30
N LEU A 253 0.66 7.78 -20.36
CA LEU A 253 1.69 8.52 -19.63
C LEU A 253 2.90 8.85 -20.49
N LEU A 254 3.13 8.12 -21.59
CA LEU A 254 4.27 8.32 -22.47
C LEU A 254 4.38 9.78 -22.94
N PHE A 255 3.26 10.37 -23.37
CA PHE A 255 3.27 11.72 -23.90
C PHE A 255 3.23 12.78 -22.81
N ASP A 256 2.55 12.51 -21.70
CA ASP A 256 2.32 13.51 -20.67
C ASP A 256 3.50 13.58 -19.68
N LEU A 257 4.11 12.44 -19.33
CA LEU A 257 5.12 12.32 -18.26
C LEU A 257 6.54 12.02 -18.71
N TYR A 258 6.76 11.52 -19.93
CA TYR A 258 8.13 11.25 -20.41
C TYR A 258 8.71 12.45 -21.17
N PRO A 259 10.04 12.69 -21.05
CA PRO A 259 10.75 13.78 -21.72
C PRO A 259 10.92 13.52 -23.23
N LEU A 260 9.82 13.45 -23.96
CA LEU A 260 9.85 13.41 -25.42
C LEU A 260 10.20 14.79 -25.98
N HIS A 261 10.98 14.81 -27.06
CA HIS A 261 11.22 16.05 -27.80
C HIS A 261 9.86 16.63 -28.26
N PRO A 262 9.59 17.95 -28.10
CA PRO A 262 8.27 18.53 -28.40
C PRO A 262 7.75 18.19 -29.79
N ARG A 263 8.65 18.15 -30.78
CA ARG A 263 8.31 17.77 -32.16
C ARG A 263 7.88 16.31 -32.31
N VAL A 264 8.46 15.39 -31.54
CA VAL A 264 8.07 13.97 -31.53
C VAL A 264 6.71 13.82 -30.86
N ARG A 265 6.49 14.50 -29.74
CA ARG A 265 5.20 14.54 -29.05
C ARG A 265 4.09 15.04 -29.98
N GLU A 266 4.28 16.19 -30.62
CA GLU A 266 3.29 16.79 -31.54
C GLU A 266 2.87 15.84 -32.67
N ILE A 267 3.83 15.14 -33.28
CA ILE A 267 3.58 14.27 -34.44
C ILE A 267 2.99 12.91 -34.01
N ALA A 268 3.45 12.35 -32.89
CA ALA A 268 3.09 10.99 -32.48
C ALA A 268 1.89 10.92 -31.53
N GLU A 269 1.68 11.93 -30.67
CA GLU A 269 0.65 11.90 -29.63
C GLU A 269 -0.76 11.77 -30.21
N SER A 270 -1.08 12.56 -31.26
CA SER A 270 -2.41 12.51 -31.87
C SER A 270 -2.68 11.17 -32.56
N LEU A 271 -1.68 10.63 -33.27
CA LEU A 271 -1.77 9.33 -33.93
C LEU A 271 -1.88 8.20 -32.90
N TYR A 272 -1.15 8.31 -31.79
CA TYR A 272 -1.19 7.34 -30.71
C TYR A 272 -2.53 7.34 -29.98
N LYS A 273 -2.99 8.50 -29.50
CA LYS A 273 -4.27 8.66 -28.77
C LYS A 273 -5.47 8.27 -29.63
N LYS A 274 -5.42 8.48 -30.95
CA LYS A 274 -6.47 8.07 -31.90
C LYS A 274 -6.33 6.62 -32.41
N ARG A 275 -5.25 5.90 -32.05
CA ARG A 275 -4.91 4.58 -32.59
C ARG A 275 -4.76 4.55 -34.11
N GLU A 276 -4.28 5.65 -34.69
CA GLU A 276 -4.09 5.86 -36.13
C GLU A 276 -2.64 5.54 -36.57
N TYR A 277 -1.95 4.65 -35.86
CA TYR A 277 -0.66 4.11 -36.28
C TYR A 277 -0.90 2.80 -37.06
N LYS A 278 -0.44 2.75 -38.31
CA LYS A 278 -0.42 1.55 -39.15
C LYS A 278 0.99 1.00 -39.26
#